data_AF-A0A917EX68-F1
#
_entry.id   AF-A0A917EX68-F1
#
_cell.length_a   1.000
_cell.length_b   1.000
_cell.length_c   1.000
_cell.angle_alpha   90.00
_cell.angle_beta   90.00
_cell.angle_gamma   90.00
#
_symmetry.space_group_name_H-M   'P 1'
#
loop_
_entity.id
_entity.type
_entity.pdbx_description
1 polymer ?
#
loop_
_entity_poly.entity_id
_entity_poly.type
_entity_poly.pdbx_seq_one_letter_code
_entity_poly.pdbx_strand_id
1 'polypeptide(L)'
;MVQYVHMAPLQLVLSHSEVELVANSENRAPSSFEDAAHDVRVPRLGAPELVLLAQQAKSAGYRLNSFEIAGPDLKLVRDAQLEEELSAELVAALESHGTSAVFSLLRHEFHGYAIAGVRLYRADTKIVTIRRNGVVLANGPEGVLEFVRSAWKKVSAW
;
A
#
# COMPACT_ATOMS: atom_id res chain seq x y z
N MET A 1 -7.32 5.08 -22.56
CA MET A 1 -6.98 3.64 -22.54
C MET A 1 -5.60 3.52 -21.91
N VAL A 2 -5.53 3.21 -20.61
CA VAL A 2 -4.23 3.08 -19.92
C VAL A 2 -3.73 1.66 -20.18
N GLN A 3 -2.64 1.51 -20.94
CA GLN A 3 -1.98 0.22 -21.07
C GLN A 3 -1.45 -0.20 -19.70
N TYR A 4 -1.90 -1.34 -19.20
CA TYR A 4 -1.32 -1.96 -18.00
C TYR A 4 0.08 -2.45 -18.36
N VAL A 5 1.09 -1.62 -18.11
CA VAL A 5 2.48 -2.07 -18.12
C VAL A 5 2.60 -3.15 -17.05
N HIS A 6 3.05 -4.33 -17.43
CA HIS A 6 3.24 -5.43 -16.49
C HIS A 6 4.38 -5.07 -15.53
N MET A 7 4.03 -4.59 -14.34
CA MET A 7 4.99 -4.23 -13.31
C MET A 7 5.47 -5.51 -12.63
N ALA A 8 6.80 -5.72 -12.58
CA ALA A 8 7.37 -6.81 -11.81
C ALA A 8 7.16 -6.52 -10.31
N PRO A 9 6.66 -7.47 -9.51
CA PRO A 9 6.50 -7.28 -8.09
C PRO A 9 7.86 -7.09 -7.41
N LEU A 10 7.89 -6.13 -6.48
CA LEU A 10 8.98 -5.91 -5.54
C LEU A 10 8.48 -6.29 -4.14
N GLN A 11 9.39 -6.78 -3.31
CA GLN A 11 9.17 -7.08 -1.91
C GLN A 11 9.85 -6.03 -1.05
N LEU A 12 9.08 -5.37 -0.21
CA LEU A 12 9.60 -4.51 0.84
C LEU A 12 10.23 -5.36 1.94
N VAL A 13 11.45 -5.01 2.32
CA VAL A 13 12.24 -5.69 3.34
C VAL A 13 12.83 -4.66 4.29
N LEU A 14 12.87 -4.99 5.58
CA LEU A 14 13.49 -4.22 6.64
C LEU A 14 14.74 -4.95 7.11
N SER A 15 15.88 -4.26 7.19
CA SER A 15 17.15 -4.79 7.70
C SER A 15 17.85 -3.71 8.50
N HIS A 16 18.16 -3.94 9.77
CA HIS A 16 18.94 -3.01 10.61
C HIS A 16 18.43 -1.54 10.59
N SER A 17 17.10 -1.35 10.58
CA SER A 17 16.40 -0.06 10.44
C SER A 17 16.42 0.58 9.04
N GLU A 18 17.01 -0.09 8.06
CA GLU A 18 16.92 0.30 6.66
C GLU A 18 15.73 -0.38 5.97
N VAL A 19 15.26 0.29 4.93
CA VAL A 19 14.19 -0.20 4.07
C VAL A 19 14.79 -0.47 2.70
N GLU A 20 14.49 -1.64 2.15
CA GLU A 20 14.96 -2.12 0.86
C GLU A 20 13.81 -2.68 0.01
N LEU A 21 13.99 -2.69 -1.31
CA LEU A 21 13.09 -3.34 -2.27
C LEU A 21 13.85 -4.45 -2.97
N VAL A 22 13.38 -5.69 -2.80
CA VAL A 22 13.96 -6.88 -3.41
C VAL A 22 13.06 -7.35 -4.54
N ALA A 23 13.62 -7.84 -5.66
CA ALA A 23 12.81 -8.39 -6.74
C ALA A 23 11.98 -9.61 -6.27
N ASN A 24 10.70 -9.63 -6.60
CA ASN A 24 9.78 -10.74 -6.34
C ASN A 24 9.01 -11.12 -7.62
N SER A 25 9.74 -11.31 -8.72
CA SER A 25 9.18 -11.66 -10.04
C SER A 25 8.36 -12.95 -10.05
N GLU A 26 8.62 -13.85 -9.11
CA GLU A 26 7.97 -15.16 -8.99
C GLU A 26 6.78 -15.15 -8.01
N ASN A 27 6.40 -14.00 -7.44
CA ASN A 27 5.34 -13.88 -6.43
C ASN A 27 5.53 -14.85 -5.24
N ARG A 28 6.78 -15.02 -4.80
CA ARG A 28 7.12 -15.82 -3.62
C ARG A 28 6.46 -15.23 -2.38
N ALA A 29 6.16 -16.11 -1.43
CA ALA A 29 5.56 -15.71 -0.16
C ALA A 29 6.50 -14.77 0.63
N PRO A 30 5.96 -13.86 1.46
CA PRO A 30 6.74 -12.95 2.30
C PRO A 30 7.85 -13.63 3.11
N SER A 31 7.58 -14.82 3.66
CA SER A 31 8.54 -15.59 4.47
C SER A 31 9.79 -16.01 3.69
N SER A 32 9.74 -16.05 2.36
CA SER A 32 10.93 -16.34 1.52
C SER A 32 11.94 -15.20 1.48
N PHE A 33 11.61 -14.04 2.07
CA PHE A 33 12.46 -12.85 2.14
C PHE A 33 12.83 -12.49 3.58
N GLU A 34 12.40 -13.28 4.57
CA GLU A 34 12.74 -13.08 5.97
C GLU A 34 13.99 -13.89 6.32
N ASP A 35 14.92 -13.27 7.05
CA ASP A 35 16.11 -13.92 7.59
C ASP A 35 16.33 -13.44 9.03
N ALA A 36 15.89 -14.26 9.97
CA ALA A 36 15.98 -13.96 11.39
C ALA A 36 17.43 -13.86 11.90
N ALA A 37 18.40 -14.54 11.27
CA ALA A 37 19.79 -14.50 11.69
C ALA A 37 20.46 -13.16 11.36
N HIS A 38 19.95 -12.46 10.34
CA HIS A 38 20.43 -11.16 9.89
C HIS A 38 19.42 -10.02 10.14
N ASP A 39 18.42 -10.26 11.01
CA ASP A 39 17.32 -9.34 11.34
C ASP A 39 16.60 -8.75 10.11
N VAL A 40 16.44 -9.57 9.06
CA VAL A 40 15.73 -9.23 7.85
C VAL A 40 14.27 -9.64 7.98
N ARG A 41 13.34 -8.69 7.84
CA ARG A 41 11.90 -8.93 8.04
C ARG A 41 11.07 -8.28 6.94
N VAL A 42 9.92 -8.87 6.65
CA VAL A 42 8.94 -8.26 5.76
C VAL A 42 7.90 -7.51 6.60
N PRO A 43 7.62 -6.21 6.33
CA PRO A 43 6.61 -5.47 7.07
C PRO A 43 5.22 -6.01 6.77
N ARG A 44 4.48 -6.33 7.83
CA ARG A 44 3.08 -6.76 7.75
C ARG A 44 2.19 -5.52 7.78
N LEU A 45 2.02 -4.90 6.61
CA LEU A 45 1.18 -3.71 6.47
C LEU A 45 -0.30 -4.09 6.60
N GLY A 46 -0.92 -3.70 7.71
CA GLY A 46 -2.36 -3.79 7.90
C GLY A 46 -3.09 -2.58 7.33
N ALA A 47 -4.42 -2.54 7.50
CA ALA A 47 -5.21 -1.38 7.11
C ALA A 47 -4.72 -0.08 7.80
N PRO A 48 -4.33 -0.07 9.09
CA PRO A 48 -3.82 1.13 9.73
C PRO A 48 -2.57 1.69 9.05
N GLU A 49 -1.58 0.85 8.79
CA GLU A 49 -0.33 1.24 8.17
C GLU A 49 -0.55 1.72 6.73
N LEU A 50 -1.42 1.04 5.97
CA LEU A 50 -1.77 1.43 4.60
C LEU A 50 -2.46 2.80 4.57
N VAL A 51 -3.40 3.06 5.47
CA VAL A 51 -4.08 4.37 5.57
C VAL A 51 -3.10 5.48 5.97
N LEU A 52 -2.18 5.20 6.89
CA LEU A 52 -1.12 6.15 7.26
C LEU A 52 -0.18 6.43 6.08
N LEU A 53 0.23 5.40 5.33
CA LEU A 53 1.02 5.56 4.11
C LEU A 53 0.30 6.44 3.08
N ALA A 54 -1.00 6.21 2.88
CA ALA A 54 -1.82 7.01 1.99
C ALA A 54 -1.89 8.48 2.43
N GLN A 55 -2.06 8.74 3.74
CA GLN A 55 -2.06 10.09 4.30
C GLN A 55 -0.71 10.79 4.09
N GLN A 56 0.41 10.08 4.27
CA GLN A 56 1.75 10.63 4.13
C GLN A 56 2.20 10.80 2.67
N ALA A 57 1.53 10.16 1.72
CA ALA A 57 1.86 10.21 0.29
C ALA A 57 1.98 11.65 -0.24
N LYS A 58 1.07 12.55 0.19
CA LYS A 58 1.05 13.96 -0.23
C LYS A 58 2.33 14.71 0.14
N SER A 59 2.84 14.50 1.35
CA SER A 59 4.09 15.12 1.80
C SER A 59 5.32 14.62 1.04
N ALA A 60 5.22 13.46 0.40
CA ALA A 60 6.28 12.88 -0.44
C ALA A 60 6.09 13.15 -1.94
N GLY A 61 5.15 14.04 -2.32
CA GLY A 61 4.88 14.39 -3.71
C GLY A 61 4.02 13.38 -4.48
N TYR A 62 3.44 12.40 -3.80
CA TYR A 62 2.47 11.46 -4.36
C TYR A 62 1.04 11.90 -4.05
N ARG A 63 0.08 11.46 -4.86
CA ARG A 63 -1.35 11.59 -4.58
C ARG A 63 -1.93 10.19 -4.39
N LEU A 64 -2.83 10.05 -3.43
CA LEU A 64 -3.65 8.85 -3.35
C LEU A 64 -4.58 8.82 -4.56
N ASN A 65 -4.56 7.71 -5.30
CA ASN A 65 -5.48 7.46 -6.40
C ASN A 65 -6.66 6.62 -5.92
N SER A 66 -6.38 5.49 -5.29
CA SER A 66 -7.39 4.56 -4.80
C SER A 66 -6.85 3.64 -3.71
N PHE A 67 -7.75 3.03 -2.95
CA PHE A 67 -7.47 1.87 -2.12
C PHE A 67 -7.77 0.60 -2.91
N GLU A 68 -6.96 -0.43 -2.74
CA GLU A 68 -7.35 -1.79 -3.14
C GLU A 68 -8.11 -2.42 -1.97
N ILE A 69 -9.29 -2.97 -2.25
CA ILE A 69 -10.21 -3.45 -1.21
C ILE A 69 -10.26 -4.97 -1.23
N ALA A 70 -10.19 -5.58 -0.04
CA ALA A 70 -10.46 -6.99 0.16
C ALA A 70 -11.82 -7.18 0.84
N GLY A 71 -12.51 -8.24 0.45
CA GLY A 71 -13.75 -8.68 1.09
C GLY A 71 -13.51 -9.47 2.39
N PRO A 72 -14.58 -10.06 2.96
CA PRO A 72 -14.51 -10.80 4.23
C PRO A 72 -13.61 -12.03 4.21
N ASP A 73 -13.38 -12.63 3.03
CA ASP A 73 -12.46 -13.75 2.83
C ASP A 73 -11.00 -13.31 2.60
N LEU A 74 -10.72 -12.02 2.78
CA LEU A 74 -9.43 -11.37 2.56
C LEU A 74 -8.90 -11.44 1.13
N LYS A 75 -9.75 -11.78 0.15
CA LYS A 75 -9.41 -11.67 -1.27
C LYS A 75 -9.81 -10.31 -1.80
N LEU A 76 -9.05 -9.83 -2.79
CA LEU A 76 -9.39 -8.60 -3.50
C LEU A 76 -10.80 -8.69 -4.09
N VAL A 77 -11.56 -7.60 -3.93
CA VAL A 77 -12.85 -7.44 -4.58
C VAL A 77 -12.64 -7.51 -6.10
N ARG A 78 -13.40 -8.38 -6.78
CA ARG A 78 -13.27 -8.60 -8.23
C ARG A 78 -14.25 -7.77 -9.05
N ASP A 79 -15.30 -7.28 -8.41
CA ASP A 79 -16.24 -6.35 -9.02
C ASP A 79 -15.60 -4.96 -9.04
N ALA A 80 -15.21 -4.52 -10.24
CA ALA A 80 -14.49 -3.27 -10.43
C ALA A 80 -15.34 -2.05 -10.07
N GLN A 81 -16.66 -2.11 -10.30
CA GLN A 81 -17.55 -1.00 -9.97
C GLN A 81 -17.68 -0.88 -8.45
N LEU A 82 -17.89 -2.00 -7.76
CA LEU A 82 -17.96 -2.01 -6.30
C LEU A 82 -16.64 -1.56 -5.66
N GLU A 83 -15.49 -2.03 -6.17
CA GLU A 83 -14.19 -1.58 -5.66
C GLU A 83 -13.98 -0.07 -5.87
N GLU A 84 -14.38 0.47 -7.02
CA GLU A 84 -14.32 1.89 -7.32
C GLU A 84 -15.20 2.73 -6.38
N GLU A 85 -16.44 2.32 -6.16
CA GLU A 85 -17.39 2.97 -5.23
C GLU A 85 -16.82 3.00 -3.80
N LEU A 86 -16.44 1.83 -3.26
CA LEU A 86 -15.87 1.72 -1.91
C LEU A 86 -14.58 2.54 -1.76
N SER A 87 -13.69 2.47 -2.75
CA SER A 87 -12.45 3.22 -2.74
C SER A 87 -12.70 4.73 -2.79
N ALA A 88 -13.62 5.19 -3.63
CA ALA A 88 -13.91 6.62 -3.78
C ALA A 88 -14.39 7.23 -2.46
N GLU A 89 -15.28 6.54 -1.75
CA GLU A 89 -15.77 6.98 -0.44
C GLU A 89 -14.65 7.03 0.62
N LEU A 90 -13.80 6.01 0.67
CA LEU A 90 -12.66 5.96 1.60
C LEU A 90 -11.61 7.05 1.30
N VAL A 91 -11.36 7.33 0.02
CA VAL A 91 -10.47 8.42 -0.41
C VAL A 91 -11.06 9.76 0.03
N ALA A 92 -12.35 10.01 -0.26
CA ALA A 92 -13.03 11.24 0.14
C ALA A 92 -13.01 11.45 1.66
N ALA A 93 -13.23 10.39 2.43
CA ALA A 93 -13.15 10.43 3.89
C ALA A 93 -11.73 10.76 4.39
N LEU A 94 -10.70 10.14 3.81
CA LEU A 94 -9.31 10.43 4.18
C LEU A 94 -8.94 11.88 3.88
N GLU A 95 -9.31 12.39 2.70
CA GLU A 95 -9.00 13.75 2.29
C GLU A 95 -9.75 14.81 3.11
N SER A 96 -11.01 14.54 3.47
CA SER A 96 -11.85 15.52 4.16
C SER A 96 -11.67 15.51 5.68
N HIS A 97 -11.45 14.33 6.26
CA HIS A 97 -11.56 14.11 7.70
C HIS A 97 -10.40 13.30 8.30
N GLY A 98 -9.44 12.86 7.48
CA GLY A 98 -8.27 12.13 7.95
C GLY A 98 -8.54 10.65 8.25
N THR A 99 -7.59 10.02 8.92
CA THR A 99 -7.53 8.56 9.10
C THR A 99 -8.66 8.01 9.97
N SER A 100 -9.11 8.77 10.97
CA SER A 100 -10.20 8.37 11.88
C SER A 100 -11.51 8.14 11.13
N ALA A 101 -11.83 8.97 10.13
CA ALA A 101 -13.03 8.82 9.32
C ALA A 101 -12.99 7.56 8.44
N VAL A 102 -11.82 7.24 7.87
CA VAL A 102 -11.61 5.99 7.11
C VAL A 102 -11.91 4.77 7.98
N PHE A 103 -11.35 4.73 9.21
CA PHE A 103 -11.63 3.61 10.12
C PHE A 103 -13.07 3.58 10.60
N SER A 104 -13.72 4.73 10.74
CA SER A 104 -15.15 4.81 11.05
C SER A 104 -15.99 4.17 9.95
N LEU A 105 -15.74 4.51 8.68
CA LEU A 105 -16.44 3.89 7.54
C LEU A 105 -16.23 2.38 7.49
N LEU A 106 -14.99 1.91 7.59
CA LEU A 106 -14.69 0.48 7.62
C LEU A 106 -15.37 -0.25 8.78
N ARG A 107 -15.52 0.43 9.93
CA ARG A 107 -16.11 -0.16 11.12
C ARG A 107 -17.63 -0.15 11.11
N HIS A 108 -18.29 0.82 10.48
CA HIS A 108 -19.72 1.08 10.65
C HIS A 108 -20.55 0.93 9.37
N GLU A 109 -19.94 1.13 8.20
CA GLU A 109 -20.64 1.13 6.92
C GLU A 109 -20.14 -0.03 6.04
N PHE A 110 -18.83 -0.21 5.92
CA PHE A 110 -18.21 -1.25 5.10
C PHE A 110 -17.78 -2.47 5.92
N HIS A 111 -18.70 -2.95 6.77
CA HIS A 111 -18.46 -4.12 7.60
C HIS A 111 -17.99 -5.34 6.79
N GLY A 112 -16.88 -5.94 7.22
CA GLY A 112 -16.31 -7.12 6.57
C GLY A 112 -15.39 -6.81 5.40
N TYR A 113 -15.32 -5.56 4.93
CA TYR A 113 -14.29 -5.13 3.99
C TYR A 113 -13.04 -4.64 4.72
N ALA A 114 -11.92 -4.69 4.02
CA ALA A 114 -10.67 -4.19 4.57
C ALA A 114 -9.74 -3.67 3.47
N ILE A 115 -8.93 -2.67 3.79
CA ILE A 115 -7.93 -2.13 2.87
C ILE A 115 -6.81 -3.14 2.69
N ALA A 116 -6.57 -3.56 1.45
CA ALA A 116 -5.57 -4.54 1.04
C ALA A 116 -4.35 -3.92 0.35
N GLY A 117 -4.51 -2.69 -0.14
CA GLY A 117 -3.42 -1.93 -0.72
C GLY A 117 -3.79 -0.47 -0.94
N VAL A 118 -2.78 0.32 -1.31
CA VAL A 118 -2.90 1.72 -1.68
C VAL A 118 -2.27 1.92 -3.03
N ARG A 119 -3.00 2.57 -3.94
CA ARG A 119 -2.48 2.98 -5.24
C ARG A 119 -2.22 4.48 -5.22
N LEU A 120 -0.97 4.84 -5.47
CA LEU A 120 -0.45 6.18 -5.46
C LEU A 120 -0.03 6.58 -6.87
N TYR A 121 -0.17 7.87 -7.16
CA TYR A 121 0.23 8.48 -8.43
C TYR A 121 1.19 9.64 -8.19
N ARG A 122 2.26 9.71 -8.99
CA ARG A 122 3.14 10.88 -9.09
C ARG A 122 3.03 11.48 -10.49
N ALA A 123 3.11 12.80 -10.57
CA ALA A 123 2.86 13.57 -11.81
C ALA A 123 3.76 13.17 -13.00
N ASP A 124 4.93 12.59 -12.75
CA ASP A 124 5.84 12.02 -13.75
C ASP A 124 5.43 10.61 -14.22
N THR A 125 4.14 10.28 -14.15
CA THR A 125 3.52 9.02 -14.61
C THR A 125 3.89 7.75 -13.84
N LYS A 126 4.49 7.89 -12.65
CA LYS A 126 4.78 6.74 -11.79
C LYS A 126 3.57 6.37 -10.95
N ILE A 127 2.98 5.21 -11.26
CA ILE A 127 2.00 4.54 -10.40
C ILE A 127 2.77 3.61 -9.47
N VAL A 128 2.45 3.69 -8.19
CA VAL A 128 2.98 2.82 -7.15
C VAL A 128 1.82 2.20 -6.41
N THR A 129 1.76 0.88 -6.35
CA THR A 129 0.81 0.17 -5.50
C THR A 129 1.57 -0.48 -4.37
N ILE A 130 1.17 -0.22 -3.13
CA ILE A 130 1.71 -0.89 -1.94
C ILE A 130 0.60 -1.73 -1.34
N ARG A 131 0.84 -3.02 -1.18
CA ARG A 131 -0.13 -3.99 -0.67
C ARG A 131 0.26 -4.47 0.72
N ARG A 132 -0.67 -5.20 1.33
CA ARG A 132 -0.40 -6.03 2.51
C ARG A 132 0.86 -6.87 2.32
N ASN A 133 1.55 -7.13 3.42
CA ASN A 133 2.82 -7.86 3.46
C ASN A 133 3.95 -7.20 2.65
N GLY A 134 3.88 -5.88 2.42
CA GLY A 134 4.98 -5.14 1.82
C GLY A 134 5.21 -5.42 0.34
N VAL A 135 4.25 -6.00 -0.37
CA VAL A 135 4.37 -6.15 -1.84
C VAL A 135 4.20 -4.78 -2.49
N VAL A 136 5.13 -4.41 -3.37
CA VAL A 136 5.13 -3.14 -4.07
C VAL A 136 5.15 -3.36 -5.58
N LEU A 137 4.20 -2.76 -6.29
CA LEU A 137 4.13 -2.74 -7.75
C LEU A 137 4.44 -1.33 -8.22
N ALA A 138 5.46 -1.14 -9.06
CA ALA A 138 5.83 0.18 -9.54
C ALA A 138 6.40 0.15 -10.96
N ASN A 139 6.15 1.22 -11.71
CA ASN A 139 6.77 1.49 -13.02
C ASN A 139 8.21 2.04 -12.85
N GLY A 140 9.06 1.30 -12.13
CA GLY A 140 10.46 1.62 -11.87
C GLY A 140 10.78 1.71 -10.37
N PRO A 141 11.91 1.15 -9.90
CA PRO A 141 12.27 1.12 -8.48
C PRO A 141 12.72 2.50 -7.94
N GLU A 142 13.25 3.35 -8.83
CA GLU A 142 13.79 4.67 -8.50
C GLU A 142 12.65 5.67 -8.21
N GLY A 143 12.48 6.01 -6.93
CA GLY A 143 11.47 6.94 -6.40
C GLY A 143 10.44 6.29 -5.48
N VAL A 144 10.24 4.97 -5.61
CA VAL A 144 9.39 4.20 -4.68
C VAL A 144 10.13 3.98 -3.37
N LEU A 145 11.41 3.60 -3.44
CA LEU A 145 12.22 3.37 -2.25
C LEU A 145 12.36 4.62 -1.38
N GLU A 146 12.56 5.79 -1.99
CA GLU A 146 12.64 7.07 -1.30
C GLU A 146 11.32 7.43 -0.61
N PHE A 147 10.19 7.22 -1.31
CA PHE A 147 8.87 7.37 -0.73
C PHE A 147 8.70 6.45 0.48
N VAL A 148 8.90 5.14 0.29
CA VAL A 148 8.68 4.18 1.37
C VAL A 148 9.61 4.47 2.54
N ARG A 149 10.89 4.80 2.32
CA ARG A 149 11.80 5.22 3.41
C ARG A 149 11.29 6.43 4.18
N SER A 150 10.84 7.47 3.48
CA SER A 150 10.36 8.71 4.11
C SER A 150 9.04 8.51 4.85
N ALA A 151 8.12 7.73 4.28
CA ALA A 151 6.84 7.40 4.88
C ALA A 151 7.00 6.42 6.05
N TRP A 152 7.89 5.42 5.92
CA TRP A 152 8.17 4.42 6.94
C TRP A 152 8.69 5.05 8.22
N LYS A 153 9.62 6.00 8.13
CA LYS A 153 10.10 6.76 9.31
C LYS A 153 8.98 7.39 10.12
N LYS A 154 7.88 7.78 9.46
CA LYS A 154 6.72 8.37 10.12
C LYS A 154 5.74 7.33 10.63
N VAL A 155 5.61 6.19 9.94
CA VAL A 155 4.75 5.08 10.37
C VAL A 155 5.36 4.33 11.55
N SER A 156 6.67 4.11 11.56
CA SER A 156 7.38 3.36 12.61
C SER A 156 7.72 4.18 13.86
N ALA A 157 7.43 5.48 13.85
CA ALA A 157 7.65 6.39 15.00
C ALA A 157 6.41 6.49 15.90
N TRP A 158 5.33 5.79 15.55
CA TRP A 158 4.12 5.61 16.35
C TRP A 158 4.15 4.25 17.04
#